data_AF-A0A9E3WT17-F1
#
_entry.id   AF-A0A9E3WT17-F1
#
_cell.length_a   1.000
_cell.length_b   1.000
_cell.length_c   1.000
_cell.angle_alpha   90.00
_cell.angle_beta   90.00
_cell.angle_gamma   90.00
#
_symmetry.space_group_name_H-M   'P 1'
#
loop_
_entity.id
_entity.type
_entity.pdbx_description
1 polymer ?
#
loop_
_entity_poly.entity_id
_entity_poly.type
_entity_poly.pdbx_seq_one_letter_code
_entity_poly.pdbx_strand_id
1 'polypeptide(L)'
;MSASAETVQQAISTFQEATALNLRCPHRHGSVVILSPADGQDVMITADLHGNRRNFQRILELAALDESPRRHLIMQEVCHGGPTYPDSVGCMSHLMLEDVARLKVQYAERFHFLLSNHELAELTDFPILKSKRMLNLMFRCGMQEMYGDQVDSVREAAVAFLDSLPVAVRLPGHVLVCHSLPAQTDERGFDAGVFARPLARRDLVEGGDVFRLTWGRDYRQANADAFAEATGDALFITGHEPCPLGHQTPNSRQVILDCCNEIASYALLPLSDQPLTQADVLSHVHSLHGPAAHSNSANGAAR
;
A
#
# COMPACT_ATOMS: atom_id res chain seq x y z
N MET A 1 -13.74 -25.71 10.98
CA MET A 1 -12.66 -26.70 10.72
C MET A 1 -11.40 -25.91 10.53
N SER A 2 -10.35 -26.18 11.30
CA SER A 2 -9.05 -25.52 11.14
C SER A 2 -8.33 -25.99 9.87
N ALA A 3 -7.46 -25.14 9.35
CA ALA A 3 -6.65 -25.39 8.16
C ALA A 3 -5.79 -26.65 8.32
N SER A 4 -5.49 -27.32 7.20
CA SER A 4 -4.57 -28.45 7.20
C SER A 4 -3.14 -28.01 7.56
N ALA A 5 -2.32 -28.93 8.08
CA ALA A 5 -0.91 -28.67 8.36
C ALA A 5 -0.14 -28.16 7.11
N GLU A 6 -0.49 -28.67 5.93
CA GLU A 6 0.05 -28.21 4.65
C GLU A 6 -0.33 -26.75 4.36
N THR A 7 -1.59 -26.37 4.59
CA THR A 7 -2.05 -24.98 4.41
C THR A 7 -1.34 -24.02 5.36
N VAL A 8 -1.18 -24.40 6.63
CA VAL A 8 -0.43 -23.63 7.64
C VAL A 8 1.01 -23.43 7.19
N GLN A 9 1.69 -24.52 6.78
CA GLN A 9 3.09 -24.44 6.36
C GLN A 9 3.24 -23.59 5.09
N GLN A 10 2.31 -23.69 4.14
CA GLN A 10 2.34 -22.88 2.92
C GLN A 10 2.21 -21.39 3.26
N ALA A 11 1.31 -20.99 4.16
CA ALA A 11 1.15 -19.60 4.58
C ALA A 11 2.44 -19.06 5.22
N ILE A 12 3.01 -19.81 6.16
CA ILE A 12 4.28 -19.44 6.84
C ILE A 12 5.40 -19.28 5.82
N SER A 13 5.63 -20.28 4.95
CA SER A 13 6.69 -20.24 3.95
C SER A 13 6.52 -19.06 2.98
N THR A 14 5.28 -18.77 2.57
CA THR A 14 4.97 -17.64 1.68
C THR A 14 5.33 -16.31 2.33
N PHE A 15 4.96 -16.08 3.59
CA PHE A 15 5.33 -14.86 4.30
C PHE A 15 6.85 -14.73 4.50
N GLN A 16 7.52 -15.82 4.84
CA GLN A 16 8.98 -15.83 5.02
C GLN A 16 9.70 -15.51 3.70
N GLU A 17 9.26 -16.08 2.59
CA GLU A 17 9.82 -15.80 1.27
C GLU A 17 9.53 -14.35 0.84
N ALA A 18 8.30 -13.88 0.99
CA ALA A 18 7.93 -12.49 0.70
C ALA A 18 8.76 -11.49 1.53
N THR A 19 9.01 -11.79 2.81
CA THR A 19 9.88 -11.03 3.71
C THR A 19 11.30 -10.92 3.13
N ALA A 20 11.89 -12.06 2.76
CA ALA A 20 13.23 -12.09 2.19
C ALA A 20 13.32 -11.31 0.87
N LEU A 21 12.28 -11.41 0.02
CA LEU A 21 12.21 -10.70 -1.26
C LEU A 21 12.03 -9.18 -1.08
N ASN A 22 11.29 -8.73 -0.06
CA ASN A 22 11.22 -7.31 0.29
C ASN A 22 12.58 -6.76 0.73
N LEU A 23 13.32 -7.51 1.56
CA LEU A 23 14.62 -7.07 2.08
C LEU A 23 15.72 -7.10 1.02
N ARG A 24 15.62 -7.98 0.03
CA ARG A 24 16.60 -8.14 -1.07
C ARG A 24 16.19 -7.45 -2.37
N CYS A 25 15.04 -6.76 -2.40
CA CYS A 25 14.57 -6.05 -3.58
C CYS A 25 15.65 -5.08 -4.07
N PRO A 26 16.14 -5.18 -5.33
CA PRO A 26 17.21 -4.31 -5.83
C PRO A 26 16.84 -2.82 -5.80
N HIS A 27 15.55 -2.52 -5.92
CA HIS A 27 15.00 -1.17 -5.85
C HIS A 27 14.91 -0.61 -4.42
N ARG A 28 15.23 -1.38 -3.38
CA ARG A 28 15.10 -0.94 -2.00
C ARG A 28 16.34 -0.18 -1.53
N HIS A 29 16.11 1.02 -1.01
CA HIS A 29 17.11 1.87 -0.38
C HIS A 29 16.62 2.26 1.02
N GLY A 30 17.20 1.66 2.06
CA GLY A 30 16.72 1.87 3.43
C GLY A 30 15.30 1.33 3.63
N SER A 31 14.38 2.22 4.00
CA SER A 31 12.96 1.88 4.18
C SER A 31 12.08 2.26 2.99
N VAL A 32 12.66 2.75 1.89
CA VAL A 32 11.92 3.11 0.68
C VAL A 32 12.31 2.25 -0.52
N VAL A 33 11.39 2.13 -1.48
CA VAL A 33 11.67 1.65 -2.83
C VAL A 33 11.90 2.86 -3.73
N ILE A 34 12.90 2.83 -4.60
CA ILE A 34 13.17 3.89 -5.57
C ILE A 34 13.09 3.26 -6.97
N LEU A 35 12.20 3.79 -7.81
CA LEU A 35 12.05 3.37 -9.20
C LEU A 35 12.59 4.46 -10.13
N SER A 36 13.17 4.02 -11.24
CA SER A 36 13.70 4.83 -12.33
C SER A 36 13.05 4.43 -13.66
N PRO A 37 13.22 5.22 -14.74
CA PRO A 37 12.75 4.84 -16.07
C PRO A 37 13.41 3.56 -16.63
N ALA A 38 14.53 3.13 -16.06
CA ALA A 38 15.19 1.88 -16.46
C ALA A 38 14.45 0.65 -15.91
N ASP A 39 13.82 0.78 -14.74
CA ASP A 39 13.24 -0.34 -13.99
C ASP A 39 11.91 -0.81 -14.59
N GLY A 40 11.17 0.09 -15.23
CA GLY A 40 9.88 -0.22 -15.83
C GLY A 40 9.41 0.82 -16.84
N GLN A 41 8.25 0.58 -17.43
CA GLN A 41 7.58 1.50 -18.35
C GLN A 41 6.57 2.37 -17.59
N ASP A 42 5.79 1.76 -16.72
CA ASP A 42 4.74 2.41 -15.96
C ASP A 42 4.57 1.75 -14.58
N VAL A 43 3.84 2.45 -13.70
CA VAL A 43 3.48 1.98 -12.38
C VAL A 43 1.99 2.21 -12.15
N MET A 44 1.29 1.14 -11.79
CA MET A 44 -0.08 1.21 -11.30
C MET A 44 -0.05 1.43 -9.80
N ILE A 45 -0.70 2.48 -9.32
CA ILE A 45 -0.73 2.89 -7.92
C ILE A 45 -2.15 2.74 -7.40
N THR A 46 -2.32 1.93 -6.37
CA THR A 46 -3.59 1.76 -5.67
C THR A 46 -3.46 2.17 -4.22
N ALA A 47 -4.59 2.25 -3.52
CA ALA A 47 -4.67 2.60 -2.12
C ALA A 47 -5.58 1.63 -1.37
N ASP A 48 -6.14 2.08 -0.25
CA ASP A 48 -6.86 1.31 0.75
C ASP A 48 -7.88 0.35 0.14
N LEU A 49 -7.83 -0.90 0.58
CA LEU A 49 -8.74 -1.97 0.15
C LEU A 49 -9.60 -2.49 1.29
N HIS A 50 -9.08 -2.52 2.53
CA HIS A 50 -9.81 -3.02 3.70
C HIS A 50 -10.53 -4.35 3.44
N GLY A 51 -9.85 -5.36 2.91
CA GLY A 51 -10.44 -6.67 2.62
C GLY A 51 -11.48 -6.69 1.49
N ASN A 52 -11.63 -5.63 0.70
CA ASN A 52 -12.54 -5.58 -0.45
C ASN A 52 -12.06 -6.50 -1.59
N ARG A 53 -12.52 -7.76 -1.57
CA ARG A 53 -12.12 -8.82 -2.50
C ARG A 53 -12.44 -8.51 -3.96
N ARG A 54 -13.58 -7.88 -4.23
CA ARG A 54 -13.98 -7.50 -5.59
C ARG A 54 -12.97 -6.52 -6.18
N ASN A 55 -12.61 -5.48 -5.43
CA ASN A 55 -11.69 -4.47 -5.90
C ASN A 55 -10.26 -5.01 -6.00
N PHE A 56 -9.83 -5.83 -5.05
CA PHE A 56 -8.54 -6.52 -5.14
C PHE A 56 -8.40 -7.33 -6.43
N GLN A 57 -9.37 -8.18 -6.77
CA GLN A 57 -9.31 -8.96 -8.01
C GLN A 57 -9.30 -8.07 -9.25
N ARG A 58 -10.13 -7.01 -9.24
CA ARG A 58 -10.18 -6.07 -10.35
C ARG A 58 -8.85 -5.33 -10.55
N ILE A 59 -8.14 -5.01 -9.47
CA ILE A 59 -6.79 -4.43 -9.53
C ILE A 59 -5.83 -5.39 -10.21
N LEU A 60 -5.85 -6.68 -9.87
CA LEU A 60 -4.95 -7.67 -10.48
C LEU A 60 -5.22 -7.85 -11.98
N GLU A 61 -6.50 -7.91 -12.37
CA GLU A 61 -6.91 -7.95 -13.77
C GLU A 61 -6.41 -6.74 -14.57
N LEU A 62 -6.53 -5.53 -14.00
CA LEU A 62 -6.10 -4.29 -14.67
C LEU A 62 -4.58 -4.12 -14.67
N ALA A 63 -3.91 -4.54 -13.60
CA ALA A 63 -2.46 -4.53 -13.53
C ALA A 63 -1.86 -5.49 -14.57
N ALA A 64 -2.48 -6.66 -14.76
CA ALA A 64 -2.11 -7.67 -15.76
C ALA A 64 -0.58 -7.89 -15.83
N LEU A 65 0.06 -8.11 -14.67
CA LEU A 65 1.52 -8.11 -14.54
C LEU A 65 2.23 -9.21 -15.36
N ASP A 66 1.53 -10.29 -15.70
CA ASP A 66 2.01 -11.32 -16.62
C ASP A 66 2.07 -10.81 -18.07
N GLU A 67 1.10 -10.00 -18.49
CA GLU A 67 1.00 -9.42 -19.85
C GLU A 67 1.77 -8.10 -19.97
N SER A 68 2.06 -7.45 -18.84
CA SER A 68 2.76 -6.18 -18.74
C SER A 68 4.10 -6.36 -18.00
N PRO A 69 5.12 -6.98 -18.62
CA PRO A 69 6.36 -7.38 -17.93
C PRO A 69 7.20 -6.19 -17.41
N ARG A 70 6.95 -4.99 -17.92
CA ARG A 70 7.61 -3.74 -17.49
C ARG A 70 6.74 -2.87 -16.58
N ARG A 71 5.57 -3.33 -16.16
CA ARG A 71 4.70 -2.63 -15.22
C ARG A 71 5.06 -2.98 -13.79
N HIS A 72 5.03 -1.98 -12.92
CA HIS A 72 5.02 -2.14 -11.46
C HIS A 72 3.60 -1.97 -10.90
N LEU A 73 3.34 -2.55 -9.74
CA LEU A 73 2.12 -2.37 -8.98
C LEU A 73 2.47 -1.98 -7.54
N ILE A 74 1.90 -0.86 -7.07
CA ILE A 74 1.96 -0.40 -5.69
C ILE A 74 0.59 -0.58 -5.05
N MET A 75 0.55 -1.22 -3.88
CA MET A 75 -0.68 -1.49 -3.12
C MET A 75 -0.53 -1.08 -1.65
N GLN A 76 -1.64 -0.69 -1.02
CA GLN A 76 -1.67 -0.15 0.35
C GLN A 76 -2.91 -0.65 1.09
N GLU A 77 -2.81 -0.86 2.41
CA GLU A 77 -3.93 -1.05 3.36
C GLU A 77 -4.96 -2.11 2.97
N VAL A 78 -4.58 -3.39 3.07
CA VAL A 78 -5.47 -4.52 2.78
C VAL A 78 -6.20 -5.07 4.01
N CYS A 79 -5.68 -4.82 5.22
CA CYS A 79 -6.22 -5.39 6.45
C CYS A 79 -7.44 -4.64 7.02
N HIS A 80 -8.15 -5.34 7.91
CA HIS A 80 -9.24 -4.84 8.76
C HIS A 80 -10.50 -4.34 8.05
N GLY A 81 -11.01 -5.15 7.13
CA GLY A 81 -12.36 -5.01 6.63
C GLY A 81 -12.82 -6.24 5.85
N GLY A 82 -13.77 -6.03 4.95
CA GLY A 82 -14.33 -7.09 4.13
C GLY A 82 -15.25 -8.03 4.91
N PRO A 83 -15.52 -9.23 4.35
CA PRO A 83 -16.40 -10.20 4.99
C PRO A 83 -15.80 -10.74 6.30
N THR A 84 -16.69 -11.14 7.20
CA THR A 84 -16.35 -11.95 8.38
C THR A 84 -16.69 -13.41 8.13
N TYR A 85 -16.07 -14.31 8.90
CA TYR A 85 -16.50 -15.70 8.93
C TYR A 85 -17.97 -15.81 9.38
N PRO A 86 -18.73 -16.78 8.84
CA PRO A 86 -20.07 -17.08 9.33
C PRO A 86 -20.07 -17.31 10.84
N ASP A 87 -21.05 -16.74 11.54
CA ASP A 87 -21.25 -16.89 12.99
C ASP A 87 -20.05 -16.48 13.88
N SER A 88 -19.10 -15.72 13.35
CA SER A 88 -17.91 -15.23 14.07
C SER A 88 -17.70 -13.74 13.86
N VAL A 89 -16.98 -13.11 14.79
CA VAL A 89 -16.49 -11.72 14.65
C VAL A 89 -15.19 -11.64 13.85
N GLY A 90 -14.60 -12.78 13.48
CA GLY A 90 -13.35 -12.88 12.77
C GLY A 90 -13.43 -12.31 11.35
N CYS A 91 -12.63 -11.29 11.02
CA CYS A 91 -12.59 -10.77 9.65
C CYS A 91 -11.65 -11.58 8.75
N MET A 92 -12.02 -11.72 7.48
CA MET A 92 -11.31 -12.56 6.51
C MET A 92 -10.19 -11.81 5.77
N SER A 93 -9.84 -10.61 6.21
CA SER A 93 -8.80 -9.78 5.55
C SER A 93 -7.38 -10.36 5.66
N HIS A 94 -7.10 -11.27 6.62
CA HIS A 94 -5.84 -12.00 6.68
C HIS A 94 -5.59 -12.85 5.41
N LEU A 95 -6.66 -13.41 4.82
CA LEU A 95 -6.55 -14.13 3.55
C LEU A 95 -6.08 -13.20 2.42
N MET A 96 -6.39 -11.89 2.48
CA MET A 96 -5.93 -10.93 1.47
C MET A 96 -4.47 -10.57 1.70
N LEU A 97 -4.04 -10.50 2.95
CA LEU A 97 -2.63 -10.34 3.30
C LEU A 97 -1.79 -11.53 2.80
N GLU A 98 -2.31 -12.76 2.88
CA GLU A 98 -1.68 -13.94 2.26
C GLU A 98 -1.60 -13.82 0.73
N ASP A 99 -2.64 -13.34 0.07
CA ASP A 99 -2.61 -13.08 -1.38
C ASP A 99 -1.57 -12.02 -1.75
N VAL A 100 -1.44 -10.97 -0.95
CA VAL A 100 -0.42 -9.93 -1.10
C VAL A 100 0.98 -10.51 -0.93
N ALA A 101 1.20 -11.39 0.04
CA ALA A 101 2.48 -12.09 0.18
C ALA A 101 2.77 -12.99 -1.04
N ARG A 102 1.77 -13.71 -1.56
CA ARG A 102 1.91 -14.49 -2.80
C ARG A 102 2.27 -13.62 -4.00
N LEU A 103 1.63 -12.45 -4.14
CA LEU A 103 1.97 -11.49 -5.20
C LEU A 103 3.42 -11.01 -5.07
N LYS A 104 3.89 -10.79 -3.84
CA LYS A 104 5.30 -10.44 -3.62
C LYS A 104 6.24 -11.56 -4.02
N VAL A 105 5.90 -12.82 -3.74
CA VAL A 105 6.70 -13.98 -4.19
C VAL A 105 6.72 -14.07 -5.72
N GLN A 106 5.56 -13.93 -6.36
CA GLN A 106 5.42 -14.04 -7.82
C GLN A 106 6.10 -12.89 -8.57
N TYR A 107 6.03 -11.68 -8.03
CA TYR A 107 6.50 -10.45 -8.69
C TYR A 107 7.48 -9.68 -7.79
N ALA A 108 8.51 -10.36 -7.31
CA ALA A 108 9.47 -9.87 -6.32
C ALA A 108 9.98 -8.43 -6.51
N GLU A 109 10.24 -8.04 -7.76
CA GLU A 109 10.80 -6.74 -8.10
C GLU A 109 9.76 -5.75 -8.62
N ARG A 110 8.56 -6.23 -8.97
CA ARG A 110 7.51 -5.45 -9.65
C ARG A 110 6.29 -5.17 -8.78
N PHE A 111 6.09 -5.91 -7.70
CA PHE A 111 5.03 -5.66 -6.72
C PHE A 111 5.60 -5.08 -5.42
N HIS A 112 5.02 -3.95 -5.01
CA HIS A 112 5.42 -3.17 -3.84
C HIS A 112 4.21 -2.94 -2.94
N PHE A 113 4.20 -3.60 -1.78
CA PHE A 113 3.17 -3.40 -0.76
C PHE A 113 3.69 -2.44 0.31
N LEU A 114 3.04 -1.29 0.48
CA LEU A 114 3.49 -0.25 1.43
C LEU A 114 2.93 -0.48 2.83
N LEU A 115 3.73 -0.10 3.82
CA LEU A 115 3.28 -0.06 5.22
C LEU A 115 2.22 1.02 5.41
N SER A 116 1.00 0.61 5.76
CA SER A 116 -0.12 1.49 6.12
C SER A 116 -0.28 1.65 7.62
N ASN A 117 -1.25 2.45 8.08
CA ASN A 117 -1.57 2.51 9.50
C ASN A 117 -2.25 1.22 9.99
N HIS A 118 -2.97 0.52 9.13
CA HIS A 118 -3.59 -0.77 9.44
C HIS A 118 -2.54 -1.87 9.61
N GLU A 119 -1.57 -1.97 8.70
CA GLU A 119 -0.48 -2.93 8.81
C GLU A 119 0.47 -2.58 9.97
N LEU A 120 0.74 -1.29 10.18
CA LEU A 120 1.55 -0.85 11.32
C LEU A 120 0.87 -1.14 12.66
N ALA A 121 -0.46 -1.05 12.72
CA ALA A 121 -1.21 -1.43 13.91
C ALA A 121 -1.08 -2.91 14.25
N GLU A 122 -1.08 -3.82 13.27
CA GLU A 122 -0.79 -5.23 13.54
C GLU A 122 0.66 -5.48 13.93
N LEU A 123 1.62 -4.78 13.32
CA LEU A 123 3.04 -4.88 13.65
C LEU A 123 3.35 -4.40 15.09
N THR A 124 2.61 -3.41 15.58
CA THR A 124 2.90 -2.75 16.87
C THR A 124 1.92 -3.07 17.99
N ASP A 125 0.87 -3.85 17.69
CA ASP A 125 -0.30 -4.04 18.55
C ASP A 125 -1.02 -2.72 18.89
N PHE A 126 -0.86 -1.66 18.07
CA PHE A 126 -1.55 -0.40 18.28
C PHE A 126 -3.05 -0.56 18.00
N PRO A 127 -3.94 -0.19 18.93
CA PRO A 127 -5.36 -0.48 18.80
C PRO A 127 -6.05 0.43 17.77
N ILE A 128 -6.77 -0.18 16.82
CA ILE A 128 -7.70 0.52 15.92
C ILE A 128 -9.14 0.21 16.34
N LEU A 129 -9.85 1.24 16.77
CA LEU A 129 -11.28 1.17 17.12
C LEU A 129 -12.12 1.85 16.04
N LYS A 130 -13.00 1.09 15.37
CA LYS A 130 -13.94 1.62 14.37
C LYS A 130 -15.34 1.10 14.65
N SER A 131 -16.32 1.99 14.73
CA SER A 131 -17.72 1.63 15.02
C SER A 131 -17.90 0.74 16.27
N LYS A 132 -17.15 1.04 17.34
CA LYS A 132 -17.10 0.27 18.60
C LYS A 132 -16.55 -1.15 18.48
N ARG A 133 -15.88 -1.48 17.37
CA ARG A 133 -15.19 -2.76 17.16
C ARG A 133 -13.68 -2.55 17.12
N MET A 134 -12.96 -3.40 17.85
CA MET A 134 -11.51 -3.43 17.83
C MET A 134 -11.06 -4.25 16.63
N LEU A 135 -10.55 -3.57 15.60
CA LEU A 135 -10.27 -4.18 14.31
C LEU A 135 -9.15 -5.22 14.36
N ASN A 136 -8.14 -4.96 15.20
CA ASN A 136 -7.05 -5.90 15.44
C ASN A 136 -7.55 -7.21 16.05
N LEU A 137 -8.48 -7.12 17.01
CA LEU A 137 -9.10 -8.29 17.62
C LEU A 137 -9.92 -9.08 16.59
N MET A 138 -10.71 -8.40 15.75
CA MET A 138 -11.45 -9.08 14.67
C MET A 138 -10.51 -9.78 13.69
N PHE A 139 -9.38 -9.17 13.35
CA PHE A 139 -8.37 -9.78 12.49
C PHE A 139 -7.77 -11.04 13.10
N ARG A 140 -7.37 -10.98 14.37
CA ARG A 140 -6.81 -12.11 15.13
C ARG A 140 -7.82 -13.23 15.32
N CYS A 141 -9.08 -12.89 15.62
CA CYS A 141 -10.17 -13.87 15.63
C CYS A 141 -10.28 -14.54 14.26
N GLY A 142 -10.21 -13.79 13.15
CA GLY A 142 -10.23 -14.36 11.81
C GLY A 142 -9.09 -15.35 11.57
N MET A 143 -7.86 -15.01 11.97
CA MET A 143 -6.73 -15.94 11.89
C MET A 143 -6.92 -17.17 12.80
N GLN A 144 -7.49 -16.99 13.99
CA GLN A 144 -7.80 -18.09 14.92
C GLN A 144 -8.84 -19.06 14.34
N GLU A 145 -9.89 -18.54 13.68
CA GLU A 145 -10.89 -19.37 12.99
C GLU A 145 -10.24 -20.22 11.90
N MET A 146 -9.30 -19.63 11.14
CA MET A 146 -8.61 -20.32 10.05
C MET A 146 -7.60 -21.35 10.56
N TYR A 147 -6.70 -20.95 11.46
CA TYR A 147 -5.49 -21.73 11.78
C TYR A 147 -5.55 -22.49 13.10
N GLY A 148 -6.56 -22.24 13.95
CA GLY A 148 -6.67 -22.90 15.25
C GLY A 148 -5.41 -22.71 16.09
N ASP A 149 -4.91 -23.79 16.67
CA ASP A 149 -3.74 -23.77 17.57
C ASP A 149 -2.44 -23.30 16.91
N GLN A 150 -2.38 -23.28 15.57
CA GLN A 150 -1.19 -22.86 14.81
C GLN A 150 -1.18 -21.35 14.50
N VAL A 151 -2.17 -20.59 14.97
CA VAL A 151 -2.33 -19.17 14.63
C VAL A 151 -1.09 -18.33 14.97
N ASP A 152 -0.44 -18.60 16.10
CA ASP A 152 0.69 -17.81 16.56
C ASP A 152 1.88 -17.93 15.60
N SER A 153 2.18 -19.13 15.11
CA SER A 153 3.23 -19.37 14.13
C SER A 153 2.97 -18.66 12.80
N VAL A 154 1.72 -18.64 12.33
CA VAL A 154 1.35 -17.91 11.11
C VAL A 154 1.44 -16.41 11.32
N ARG A 155 0.97 -15.92 12.48
CA ARG A 155 1.01 -14.50 12.83
C ARG A 155 2.45 -13.99 12.96
N GLU A 156 3.34 -14.77 13.56
CA GLU A 156 4.76 -14.42 13.65
C GLU A 156 5.37 -14.21 12.26
N ALA A 157 5.10 -15.12 11.32
CA ALA A 157 5.56 -14.98 9.93
C ALA A 157 4.93 -13.77 9.23
N ALA A 158 3.63 -13.53 9.43
CA ALA A 158 2.94 -12.36 8.88
C ALA A 158 3.50 -11.04 9.44
N VAL A 159 3.77 -10.97 10.74
CA VAL A 159 4.35 -9.77 11.38
C VAL A 159 5.76 -9.51 10.86
N ALA A 160 6.59 -10.54 10.66
CA ALA A 160 7.90 -10.39 10.03
C ALA A 160 7.78 -9.84 8.58
N PHE A 161 6.76 -10.27 7.84
CA PHE A 161 6.46 -9.70 6.52
C PHE A 161 6.04 -8.23 6.61
N LEU A 162 5.18 -7.86 7.57
CA LEU A 162 4.78 -6.47 7.79
C LEU A 162 5.96 -5.56 8.19
N ASP A 163 6.88 -6.05 9.03
CA ASP A 163 8.10 -5.32 9.42
C ASP A 163 9.06 -5.10 8.24
N SER A 164 8.99 -5.97 7.23
CA SER A 164 9.82 -5.86 6.03
C SER A 164 9.32 -4.84 5.01
N LEU A 165 8.09 -4.33 5.15
CA LEU A 165 7.47 -3.48 4.13
C LEU A 165 8.21 -2.14 3.97
N PRO A 166 8.34 -1.62 2.75
CA PRO A 166 8.72 -0.23 2.54
C PRO A 166 7.64 0.74 3.06
N VAL A 167 8.06 1.91 3.55
CA VAL A 167 7.13 2.97 4.00
C VAL A 167 6.72 3.92 2.88
N ALA A 168 7.49 3.92 1.79
CA ALA A 168 7.19 4.72 0.60
C ALA A 168 7.85 4.12 -0.65
N VAL A 169 7.33 4.52 -1.81
CA VAL A 169 7.98 4.35 -3.12
C VAL A 169 8.24 5.74 -3.70
N ARG A 170 9.49 6.01 -4.08
CA ARG A 170 9.85 7.20 -4.88
C ARG A 170 9.84 6.85 -6.34
N LEU A 171 9.14 7.68 -7.10
CA LEU A 171 9.09 7.62 -8.55
C LEU A 171 9.94 8.76 -9.14
N PRO A 172 10.30 8.68 -10.42
CA PRO A 172 10.89 9.81 -11.13
C PRO A 172 10.01 11.06 -11.07
N GLY A 173 10.61 12.24 -11.29
CA GLY A 173 9.87 13.51 -11.27
C GLY A 173 9.47 13.99 -9.87
N HIS A 174 10.17 13.54 -8.82
CA HIS A 174 9.94 13.94 -7.42
C HIS A 174 8.55 13.60 -6.89
N VAL A 175 8.04 12.42 -7.23
CA VAL A 175 6.75 11.92 -6.72
C VAL A 175 7.01 10.87 -5.65
N LEU A 176 6.44 11.08 -4.46
CA LEU A 176 6.49 10.13 -3.35
C LEU A 176 5.12 9.47 -3.17
N VAL A 177 5.09 8.14 -3.24
CA VAL A 177 3.92 7.34 -2.90
C VAL A 177 4.09 6.84 -1.47
N CYS A 178 3.21 7.24 -0.56
CA CYS A 178 3.24 6.82 0.85
C CYS A 178 1.82 6.80 1.41
N HIS A 179 1.60 6.13 2.53
CA HIS A 179 0.24 5.90 3.01
C HIS A 179 -0.52 7.19 3.36
N SER A 180 0.15 8.13 4.04
CA SER A 180 -0.38 9.47 4.32
C SER A 180 0.77 10.48 4.50
N LEU A 181 0.46 11.68 4.98
CA LEU A 181 1.42 12.71 5.39
C LEU A 181 1.33 12.96 6.90
N PRO A 182 2.46 13.20 7.59
CA PRO A 182 2.46 13.51 9.01
C PRO A 182 1.70 14.81 9.29
N ALA A 183 0.95 14.82 10.39
CA ALA A 183 0.27 16.02 10.85
C ALA A 183 1.26 17.03 11.45
N GLN A 184 0.96 18.32 11.26
CA GLN A 184 1.70 19.45 11.83
C GLN A 184 3.21 19.41 11.50
N THR A 185 3.58 19.03 10.29
CA THR A 185 4.97 19.00 9.81
C THR A 185 5.60 20.40 9.81
N ASP A 186 4.81 21.42 9.47
CA ASP A 186 5.17 22.84 9.52
C ASP A 186 5.51 23.33 10.93
N GLU A 187 4.93 22.71 11.97
CA GLU A 187 5.11 23.12 13.36
C GLU A 187 6.07 22.20 14.13
N ARG A 188 6.06 20.90 13.83
CA ARG A 188 6.77 19.85 14.59
C ARG A 188 7.95 19.23 13.82
N GLY A 189 8.08 19.52 12.54
CA GLY A 189 9.02 18.87 11.64
C GLY A 189 8.71 17.40 11.38
N PHE A 190 9.56 16.78 10.55
CA PHE A 190 9.54 15.36 10.21
C PHE A 190 10.98 14.91 9.93
N ASP A 191 11.44 13.81 10.54
CA ASP A 191 12.76 13.24 10.23
C ASP A 191 12.70 12.41 8.94
N ALA A 192 12.95 13.04 7.79
CA ALA A 192 13.06 12.34 6.50
C ALA A 192 14.22 11.32 6.45
N GLY A 193 15.13 11.34 7.44
CA GLY A 193 16.19 10.34 7.58
C GLY A 193 15.65 8.91 7.74
N VAL A 194 14.41 8.73 8.20
CA VAL A 194 13.76 7.39 8.27
C VAL A 194 13.74 6.68 6.93
N PHE A 195 13.66 7.41 5.81
CA PHE A 195 13.64 6.83 4.46
C PHE A 195 14.97 6.18 4.06
N ALA A 196 16.09 6.73 4.54
CA ALA A 196 17.42 6.33 4.12
C ALA A 196 18.04 5.19 4.96
N ARG A 197 17.31 4.67 5.96
CA ARG A 197 17.84 3.69 6.92
C ARG A 197 16.85 2.58 7.26
N PRO A 198 17.32 1.46 7.84
CA PRO A 198 16.44 0.53 8.52
C PRO A 198 15.62 1.22 9.62
N LEU A 199 14.36 0.84 9.74
CA LEU A 199 13.47 1.40 10.76
C LEU A 199 13.85 0.87 12.14
N ALA A 200 13.84 1.76 13.12
CA ALA A 200 13.98 1.43 14.51
C ALA A 200 12.60 1.39 15.16
N ARG A 201 12.45 0.61 16.25
CA ARG A 201 11.15 0.51 16.95
C ARG A 201 10.56 1.87 17.35
N ARG A 202 11.41 2.86 17.67
CA ARG A 202 10.98 4.23 18.01
C ARG A 202 10.27 4.96 16.87
N ASP A 203 10.53 4.59 15.61
CA ASP A 203 9.90 5.22 14.45
C ASP A 203 8.46 4.72 14.27
N LEU A 204 8.20 3.49 14.72
CA LEU A 204 6.97 2.73 14.50
C LEU A 204 5.90 2.95 15.58
N VAL A 205 6.30 3.38 16.78
CA VAL A 205 5.38 3.61 17.92
C VAL A 205 4.75 5.01 17.85
N GLU A 206 3.70 5.21 18.64
CA GLU A 206 2.99 6.50 18.72
C GLU A 206 3.97 7.67 18.94
N GLY A 207 3.88 8.68 18.06
CA GLY A 207 4.76 9.85 18.05
C GLY A 207 6.04 9.68 17.22
N GLY A 208 6.43 8.46 16.85
CA GLY A 208 7.53 8.20 15.91
C GLY A 208 7.19 8.69 14.49
N ASP A 209 8.21 9.00 13.69
CA ASP A 209 8.00 9.62 12.37
C ASP A 209 7.27 8.70 11.37
N VAL A 210 7.50 7.39 11.39
CA VAL A 210 6.76 6.44 10.54
C VAL A 210 5.31 6.29 11.01
N PHE A 211 5.09 6.26 12.32
CA PHE A 211 3.72 6.32 12.87
C PHE A 211 3.01 7.61 12.40
N ARG A 212 3.64 8.78 12.56
CA ARG A 212 3.04 10.04 12.12
C ARG A 212 2.75 10.03 10.61
N LEU A 213 3.66 9.50 9.80
CA LEU A 213 3.53 9.38 8.35
C LEU A 213 2.31 8.56 7.93
N THR A 214 2.01 7.45 8.60
CA THR A 214 0.88 6.58 8.21
C THR A 214 -0.46 7.04 8.79
N TRP A 215 -0.49 7.78 9.91
CA TRP A 215 -1.74 8.18 10.59
C TRP A 215 -2.20 9.61 10.35
N GLY A 216 -1.35 10.49 9.79
CA GLY A 216 -1.69 11.91 9.71
C GLY A 216 -2.87 12.20 8.77
N ARG A 217 -3.64 13.25 9.11
CA ARG A 217 -4.80 13.76 8.35
C ARG A 217 -4.80 15.29 8.31
N ASP A 218 -3.62 15.87 8.14
CA ASP A 218 -3.45 17.32 8.08
C ASP A 218 -3.29 17.75 6.62
N TYR A 219 -4.42 18.15 6.04
CA TYR A 219 -4.51 18.47 4.63
C TYR A 219 -4.22 19.93 4.30
N ARG A 220 -3.84 20.74 5.30
CA ARG A 220 -3.49 22.16 5.08
C ARG A 220 -2.36 22.26 4.07
N GLN A 221 -2.44 23.26 3.20
CA GLN A 221 -1.39 23.53 2.20
C GLN A 221 0.00 23.71 2.86
N ALA A 222 0.08 24.45 3.97
CA ALA A 222 1.32 24.65 4.71
C ALA A 222 1.96 23.34 5.22
N ASN A 223 1.14 22.38 5.67
CA ASN A 223 1.63 21.07 6.10
C ASN A 223 2.24 20.28 4.92
N ALA A 224 1.55 20.27 3.79
CA ALA A 224 2.03 19.61 2.57
C ALA A 224 3.30 20.28 2.01
N ASP A 225 3.39 21.61 2.05
CA ASP A 225 4.60 22.36 1.67
C ASP A 225 5.79 22.02 2.58
N ALA A 226 5.59 22.00 3.91
CA ALA A 226 6.64 21.65 4.86
C ALA A 226 7.11 20.20 4.69
N PHE A 227 6.19 19.27 4.39
CA PHE A 227 6.56 17.88 4.12
C PHE A 227 7.37 17.77 2.81
N ALA A 228 6.99 18.49 1.76
CA ALA A 228 7.75 18.58 0.51
C ALA A 228 9.18 19.11 0.72
N GLU A 229 9.32 20.14 1.56
CA GLU A 229 10.65 20.65 1.92
C GLU A 229 11.47 19.61 2.70
N ALA A 230 10.85 18.92 3.68
CA ALA A 230 11.53 17.92 4.49
C ALA A 230 12.01 16.71 3.68
N THR A 231 11.22 16.25 2.69
CA THR A 231 11.54 15.04 1.92
C THR A 231 12.30 15.31 0.63
N GLY A 232 12.24 16.53 0.10
CA GLY A 232 12.74 16.89 -1.23
C GLY A 232 11.87 16.38 -2.39
N ASP A 233 10.64 15.96 -2.09
CA ASP A 233 9.66 15.49 -3.06
C ASP A 233 8.66 16.62 -3.37
N ALA A 234 8.12 16.67 -4.60
CA ALA A 234 7.26 17.75 -5.07
C ALA A 234 5.77 17.41 -4.95
N LEU A 235 5.41 16.14 -5.16
CA LEU A 235 4.04 15.63 -5.13
C LEU A 235 3.93 14.34 -4.33
N PHE A 236 2.74 14.11 -3.78
CA PHE A 236 2.41 12.97 -2.95
C PHE A 236 1.20 12.23 -3.50
N ILE A 237 1.32 10.92 -3.63
CA ILE A 237 0.18 10.04 -3.93
C ILE A 237 -0.06 9.17 -2.71
N THR A 238 -1.22 9.32 -2.08
CA THR A 238 -1.49 8.70 -0.78
C THR A 238 -2.81 7.94 -0.74
N GLY A 239 -3.03 7.18 0.33
CA GLY A 239 -4.30 6.55 0.68
C GLY A 239 -4.90 7.17 1.93
N HIS A 240 -5.32 6.32 2.87
CA HIS A 240 -5.77 6.61 4.24
C HIS A 240 -7.11 7.36 4.38
N GLU A 241 -7.40 8.32 3.51
CA GLU A 241 -8.64 9.10 3.58
C GLU A 241 -9.71 8.50 2.66
N PRO A 242 -10.88 8.11 3.20
CA PRO A 242 -11.99 7.66 2.38
C PRO A 242 -12.40 8.73 1.35
N CYS A 243 -12.44 8.33 0.08
CA CYS A 243 -12.82 9.21 -1.02
C CYS A 243 -14.10 8.66 -1.67
N PRO A 244 -15.28 9.26 -1.43
CA PRO A 244 -16.54 8.78 -2.02
C PRO A 244 -16.54 8.73 -3.56
N LEU A 245 -15.69 9.52 -4.21
CA LEU A 245 -15.50 9.56 -5.67
C LEU A 245 -14.23 8.81 -6.12
N GLY A 246 -13.62 8.03 -5.23
CA GLY A 246 -12.43 7.21 -5.47
C GLY A 246 -11.10 7.95 -5.42
N HIS A 247 -11.09 9.28 -5.54
CA HIS A 247 -9.89 10.10 -5.32
C HIS A 247 -10.26 11.53 -4.90
N GLN A 248 -9.28 12.29 -4.39
CA GLN A 248 -9.41 13.73 -4.14
C GLN A 248 -8.04 14.43 -4.10
N THR A 249 -8.06 15.76 -4.17
CA THR A 249 -6.88 16.62 -4.08
C THR A 249 -7.09 17.70 -3.04
N PRO A 250 -6.72 17.46 -1.77
CA PRO A 250 -7.10 18.36 -0.70
C PRO A 250 -6.18 19.60 -0.59
N ASN A 251 -5.07 19.61 -1.31
CA ASN A 251 -4.13 20.71 -1.47
C ASN A 251 -3.45 20.59 -2.85
N SER A 252 -2.50 21.46 -3.18
CA SER A 252 -1.83 21.47 -4.51
C SER A 252 -0.75 20.41 -4.71
N ARG A 253 -0.39 19.65 -3.67
CA ARG A 253 0.70 18.65 -3.71
C ARG A 253 0.25 17.21 -3.60
N GLN A 254 -0.96 16.96 -3.11
CA GLN A 254 -1.42 15.63 -2.74
C GLN A 254 -2.54 15.16 -3.66
N VAL A 255 -2.42 13.93 -4.16
CA VAL A 255 -3.50 13.16 -4.78
C VAL A 255 -3.77 11.97 -3.87
N ILE A 256 -4.97 11.93 -3.29
CA ILE A 256 -5.41 10.82 -2.46
C ILE A 256 -6.20 9.86 -3.35
N LEU A 257 -5.85 8.58 -3.34
CA LEU A 257 -6.60 7.50 -3.98
C LEU A 257 -7.34 6.68 -2.92
N ASP A 258 -8.46 6.07 -3.31
CA ASP A 258 -9.22 5.16 -2.48
C ASP A 258 -9.73 3.99 -3.34
N CYS A 259 -9.46 2.77 -2.88
CA CYS A 259 -9.90 1.53 -3.51
C CYS A 259 -10.88 0.73 -2.64
N CYS A 260 -11.35 1.26 -1.50
CA CYS A 260 -12.13 0.47 -0.54
C CYS A 260 -13.63 0.49 -0.86
N ASN A 261 -14.10 1.52 -1.54
CA ASN A 261 -15.51 1.77 -1.85
C ASN A 261 -15.93 1.27 -3.25
N GLU A 262 -17.22 1.38 -3.57
CA GLU A 262 -17.76 0.99 -4.88
C GLU A 262 -17.18 1.85 -6.01
N ILE A 263 -17.06 3.15 -5.76
CA ILE A 263 -16.36 4.09 -6.64
C ILE A 263 -14.90 4.12 -6.18
N ALA A 264 -14.09 3.26 -6.80
CA ALA A 264 -12.66 3.15 -6.55
C ALA A 264 -11.86 3.75 -7.69
N SER A 265 -10.71 4.37 -7.37
CA SER A 265 -9.77 4.89 -8.38
C SER A 265 -8.35 4.40 -8.15
N TYR A 266 -7.59 4.33 -9.23
CA TYR A 266 -6.15 4.05 -9.24
C TYR A 266 -5.45 5.05 -10.16
N ALA A 267 -4.14 5.20 -10.03
CA ALA A 267 -3.33 5.97 -10.99
C ALA A 267 -2.46 5.01 -11.82
N LEU A 268 -2.28 5.30 -13.11
CA LEU A 268 -1.33 4.60 -13.98
C LEU A 268 -0.34 5.60 -14.57
N LEU A 269 0.85 5.69 -13.96
CA LEU A 269 1.83 6.72 -14.31
C LEU A 269 2.99 6.14 -15.12
N PRO A 270 3.48 6.85 -16.14
CA PRO A 270 4.73 6.48 -16.80
C PRO A 270 5.92 6.65 -15.85
N LEU A 271 6.88 5.74 -15.89
CA LEU A 271 8.17 5.92 -15.23
C LEU A 271 9.08 6.75 -16.15
N SER A 272 9.04 8.06 -15.99
CA SER A 272 9.70 9.04 -16.86
C SER A 272 10.34 10.15 -16.04
N ASP A 273 11.52 10.63 -16.43
CA ASP A 273 12.22 11.74 -15.75
C ASP A 273 11.51 13.09 -15.87
N GLN A 274 10.41 13.17 -16.64
CA GLN A 274 9.60 14.38 -16.72
C GLN A 274 8.93 14.65 -15.36
N PRO A 275 9.13 15.85 -14.77
CA PRO A 275 8.40 16.25 -13.58
C PRO A 275 6.89 16.19 -13.84
N LEU A 276 6.15 15.60 -12.91
CA LEU A 276 4.69 15.57 -12.96
C LEU A 276 4.12 16.72 -12.13
N THR A 277 3.05 17.33 -12.62
CA THR A 277 2.16 18.18 -11.83
C THR A 277 1.00 17.37 -11.27
N GLN A 278 0.28 17.92 -10.29
CA GLN A 278 -0.94 17.29 -9.78
C GLN A 278 -1.96 17.06 -10.91
N ALA A 279 -2.06 17.98 -11.87
CA ALA A 279 -2.96 17.85 -13.01
C ALA A 279 -2.55 16.68 -13.92
N ASP A 280 -1.25 16.47 -14.12
CA ASP A 280 -0.73 15.33 -14.89
C ASP A 280 -1.04 14.01 -14.17
N VAL A 281 -0.92 13.95 -12.84
CA VAL A 281 -1.31 12.76 -12.09
C VAL A 281 -2.81 12.49 -12.25
N LEU A 282 -3.64 13.54 -12.10
CA LEU A 282 -5.10 13.41 -12.23
C LEU A 282 -5.54 12.97 -13.64
N SER A 283 -4.84 13.37 -14.70
CA SER A 283 -5.16 12.89 -16.05
C SER A 283 -4.89 11.40 -16.26
N HIS A 284 -4.13 10.79 -15.35
CA HIS A 284 -3.82 9.36 -15.30
C HIS A 284 -4.55 8.64 -14.16
N VAL A 285 -5.51 9.29 -13.51
CA VAL A 285 -6.41 8.64 -12.55
C VAL A 285 -7.57 8.00 -13.32
N HIS A 286 -7.79 6.72 -13.04
CA HIS A 286 -8.79 5.90 -13.70
C HIS A 286 -9.74 5.29 -12.67
N SER A 287 -11.02 5.14 -13.04
CA SER A 287 -11.97 4.39 -12.24
C SER A 287 -11.70 2.89 -12.37
N LEU A 288 -11.68 2.18 -11.24
CA LEU A 288 -11.43 0.75 -11.19
C LEU A 288 -12.50 -0.09 -11.91
N HIS A 289 -13.75 0.38 -11.87
CA HIS A 289 -14.91 -0.25 -12.52
C HIS A 289 -15.43 0.56 -13.72
N GLY A 290 -14.65 1.55 -14.18
CA GLY A 290 -14.98 2.31 -15.39
C GLY A 290 -14.82 1.48 -16.66
N PRO A 291 -15.40 1.94 -17.79
CA PRO A 291 -15.14 1.32 -19.09
C PRO A 291 -13.62 1.30 -19.35
N ALA A 292 -13.11 0.14 -19.80
CA ALA A 292 -11.67 -0.02 -20.04
C ALA A 292 -11.16 1.10 -20.94
N ALA A 293 -10.12 1.81 -20.50
CA ALA A 293 -9.44 2.77 -21.35
C ALA A 293 -8.80 1.99 -22.50
N HIS A 294 -9.39 2.06 -23.69
CA HIS A 294 -8.78 1.52 -24.89
C HIS A 294 -7.44 2.23 -25.10
N SER A 295 -6.34 1.47 -25.00
CA SER A 295 -5.05 1.93 -25.49
C SER A 295 -5.17 2.17 -26.99
N ASN A 296 -5.25 3.44 -27.38
CA ASN A 296 -5.10 3.84 -28.77
C ASN A 296 -3.62 3.67 -29.15
N SER A 297 -3.23 2.44 -29.45
CA SER A 297 -2.02 2.13 -30.21
C SER A 297 -2.42 1.42 -31.50
N ALA A 298 -2.91 2.20 -32.47
CA ALA A 298 -3.09 1.73 -33.84
C ALA A 298 -2.54 2.77 -34.83
N ASN A 299 -1.32 2.49 -35.28
CA ASN A 299 -0.77 2.77 -36.60
C ASN A 299 -1.38 3.93 -37.41
N GLY A 300 -0.68 5.05 -37.41
CA GLY A 300 -0.70 6.04 -38.50
C GLY A 300 0.59 5.98 -39.30
N ALA A 301 0.85 4.87 -40.00
CA ALA A 301 1.86 4.79 -41.04
C ALA A 301 1.24 4.24 -42.33
N ALA A 302 1.51 4.94 -43.43
CA ALA A 302 1.17 4.70 -44.83
C ALA A 302 -0.26 5.08 -45.29
N ARG A 303 -0.40 6.28 -45.88
CA ARG A 303 -0.23 6.52 -47.33
C ARG A 303 -0.02 8.01 -47.60
#